data_AF-A0A956MBN6-F1
#
_entry.id   AF-A0A956MBN6-F1
#
_cell.length_a   1.000
_cell.length_b   1.000
_cell.length_c   1.000
_cell.angle_alpha   90.00
_cell.angle_beta   90.00
_cell.angle_gamma   90.00
#
_symmetry.space_group_name_H-M   'P 1'
#
loop_
_entity.id
_entity.type
_entity.pdbx_description
1 polymer ?
#
loop_
_entity_poly.entity_id
_entity_poly.type
_entity_poly.pdbx_seq_one_letter_code
_entity_poly.pdbx_strand_id
1 'polypeptide(L)'
;MLPKSTTPNKKPMAKALKRKAAQPKPTAANYGLLWLPVVILFVMLSCLSVFYIWERIRTREISREIVELEKAKKTLAEDISRLRAQAEELSSYRRIYKIAKEHFGFIELKPTVIVSPK
;
A
#
# COMPACT_ATOMS: atom_id res chain seq x y z
N MET A 1 -112.01 -53.31 2.21
CA MET A 1 -111.03 -53.03 1.14
C MET A 1 -109.82 -52.33 1.78
N LEU A 2 -108.63 -52.92 1.67
CA LEU A 2 -107.32 -52.30 1.89
C LEU A 2 -106.66 -52.18 0.50
N PRO A 3 -105.78 -51.20 0.25
CA PRO A 3 -104.33 -51.39 0.49
C PRO A 3 -103.61 -50.15 1.07
N LYS A 4 -102.64 -50.29 2.01
CA LYS A 4 -101.15 -50.30 1.82
C LYS A 4 -100.67 -49.20 0.84
N SER A 5 -99.70 -48.32 1.12
CA SER A 5 -98.38 -48.36 1.79
C SER A 5 -97.93 -46.88 2.01
N THR A 6 -96.97 -46.44 2.82
CA THR A 6 -95.55 -46.83 2.99
C THR A 6 -94.95 -45.90 4.06
N THR A 7 -94.29 -46.44 5.09
CA THR A 7 -93.23 -45.76 5.89
C THR A 7 -91.87 -46.07 5.20
N PRO A 8 -90.65 -45.65 5.65
CA PRO A 8 -90.20 -44.61 6.59
C PRO A 8 -88.98 -43.81 6.03
N ASN A 9 -88.29 -43.06 6.91
CA ASN A 9 -86.84 -43.15 7.11
C ASN A 9 -85.93 -41.98 6.70
N LYS A 10 -85.01 -41.76 7.65
CA LYS A 10 -83.98 -40.78 7.87
C LYS A 10 -82.90 -40.77 6.79
N LYS A 11 -82.37 -39.56 6.54
CA LYS A 11 -81.00 -39.18 6.12
C LYS A 11 -80.14 -40.28 5.45
N PRO A 12 -79.42 -39.88 4.40
CA PRO A 12 -77.98 -40.03 4.53
C PRO A 12 -77.21 -38.77 4.12
N MET A 13 -76.30 -38.39 5.01
CA MET A 13 -74.96 -37.94 4.67
C MET A 13 -74.81 -36.93 3.53
N ALA A 14 -75.07 -35.66 3.83
CA ALA A 14 -74.24 -34.59 3.29
C ALA A 14 -73.37 -34.06 4.43
N LYS A 15 -72.41 -34.87 4.90
CA LYS A 15 -71.22 -34.31 5.53
C LYS A 15 -70.50 -33.57 4.41
N ALA A 16 -70.85 -32.29 4.25
CA ALA A 16 -70.09 -31.37 3.42
C ALA A 16 -68.64 -31.47 3.88
N LEU A 17 -67.82 -32.18 3.09
CA LEU A 17 -66.38 -32.09 3.15
C LEU A 17 -66.08 -30.60 2.99
N LYS A 18 -65.81 -29.92 4.11
CA LYS A 18 -65.03 -28.70 4.12
C LYS A 18 -63.65 -29.09 3.59
N ARG A 19 -63.52 -29.13 2.26
CA ARG A 19 -62.24 -29.01 1.59
C ARG A 19 -61.68 -27.68 2.06
N LYS A 20 -60.84 -27.72 3.10
CA LYS A 20 -59.93 -26.61 3.39
C LYS A 20 -59.10 -26.47 2.12
N ALA A 21 -59.49 -25.53 1.26
CA ALA A 21 -58.65 -25.07 0.18
C ALA A 21 -57.29 -24.76 0.81
N ALA A 22 -56.26 -25.45 0.36
CA ALA A 22 -54.89 -25.19 0.76
C ALA A 22 -54.59 -23.74 0.35
N GLN A 23 -54.70 -22.82 1.30
CA GLN A 23 -54.24 -21.45 1.14
C GLN A 23 -52.74 -21.54 0.79
N PRO A 24 -52.28 -21.01 -0.35
CA PRO A 24 -50.85 -20.93 -0.62
C PRO A 24 -50.25 -20.02 0.47
N LYS A 25 -49.44 -20.60 1.35
CA LYS A 25 -48.70 -19.82 2.35
C LYS A 25 -47.89 -18.77 1.60
N PRO A 26 -47.98 -17.48 1.94
CA PRO A 26 -47.09 -16.50 1.37
C PRO A 26 -45.68 -16.88 1.80
N THR A 27 -44.87 -17.38 0.87
CA THR A 27 -43.42 -17.43 1.03
C THR A 27 -42.99 -15.98 1.18
N ALA A 28 -42.76 -15.57 2.42
CA ALA A 28 -42.11 -14.30 2.73
C ALA A 28 -40.79 -14.30 1.97
N ALA A 29 -40.75 -13.59 0.85
CA ALA A 29 -39.54 -13.44 0.09
C ALA A 29 -38.53 -12.80 1.03
N ASN A 30 -37.40 -13.48 1.27
CA ASN A 30 -36.33 -12.98 2.13
C ASN A 30 -35.62 -11.86 1.40
N TYR A 31 -36.24 -10.68 1.33
CA TYR A 31 -35.71 -9.51 0.64
C TYR A 31 -34.29 -9.20 1.12
N GLY A 32 -33.98 -9.39 2.41
CA GLY A 32 -32.64 -9.19 2.96
C GLY A 32 -31.54 -10.04 2.31
N LEU A 33 -31.84 -11.24 1.80
CA LEU A 33 -30.85 -12.10 1.14
C LEU A 33 -30.53 -11.62 -0.29
N LEU A 34 -31.48 -10.95 -0.96
CA LEU A 34 -31.28 -10.36 -2.29
C LEU A 34 -30.42 -9.09 -2.25
N TRP A 35 -30.45 -8.34 -1.15
CA TRP A 35 -29.63 -7.12 -0.99
C TRP A 35 -28.18 -7.41 -0.57
N LEU A 36 -27.92 -8.58 -0.01
CA LEU A 36 -26.60 -9.03 0.47
C LEU A 36 -25.48 -8.89 -0.59
N PRO A 37 -25.63 -9.33 -1.86
CA PRO A 37 -24.59 -9.14 -2.87
C PRO A 37 -24.35 -7.67 -3.22
N VAL A 38 -25.37 -6.82 -3.18
CA VAL A 38 -25.24 -5.37 -3.45
C VAL A 38 -24.46 -4.69 -2.34
N VAL A 39 -24.73 -5.06 -1.08
CA VAL A 39 -23.99 -4.56 0.07
C VAL A 39 -22.53 -5.00 0.02
N ILE A 40 -22.26 -6.27 -0.31
CA ILE A 40 -20.89 -6.79 -0.47
C ILE A 40 -20.14 -6.02 -1.55
N LEU A 41 -20.77 -5.79 -2.72
CA LEU A 41 -20.17 -5.01 -3.80
C LEU A 41 -19.80 -3.60 -3.33
N PHE A 42 -20.71 -2.94 -2.61
CA PHE A 42 -20.51 -1.57 -2.13
C PHE A 42 -19.38 -1.47 -1.11
N VAL A 43 -19.28 -2.46 -0.21
CA VAL A 43 -18.18 -2.57 0.75
C VAL A 43 -16.85 -2.82 0.03
N MET A 44 -16.83 -3.73 -0.96
CA MET A 44 -15.65 -3.98 -1.79
C MET A 44 -15.17 -2.72 -2.49
N LEU A 45 -16.09 -1.99 -3.14
CA LEU A 45 -15.77 -0.74 -3.85
C LEU A 45 -15.20 0.32 -2.90
N SER A 46 -15.78 0.43 -1.70
CA SER A 46 -15.32 1.35 -0.66
C SER A 46 -13.94 0.97 -0.14
N CYS A 47 -13.68 -0.30 0.11
CA CYS A 47 -12.36 -0.80 0.51
C CYS A 47 -11.31 -0.55 -0.57
N LEU A 48 -11.62 -0.82 -1.84
CA LEU A 48 -10.71 -0.54 -2.96
C LEU A 48 -10.39 0.95 -3.07
N SER A 49 -11.41 1.81 -2.91
CA SER A 49 -11.21 3.26 -2.96
C SER A 49 -10.31 3.75 -1.83
N VAL A 50 -10.57 3.33 -0.60
CA VAL A 50 -9.75 3.69 0.57
C VAL A 50 -8.33 3.13 0.42
N PHE A 51 -8.20 1.87 0.00
CA PHE A 51 -6.90 1.22 -0.20
C PHE A 51 -6.08 1.93 -1.28
N TYR A 52 -6.71 2.31 -2.39
CA TYR A 52 -6.04 3.04 -3.46
C TYR A 52 -5.54 4.42 -3.00
N ILE A 53 -6.36 5.15 -2.25
CA ILE A 53 -5.95 6.45 -1.69
C ILE A 53 -4.82 6.24 -0.68
N TRP A 54 -4.90 5.21 0.16
CA TRP A 54 -3.90 4.87 1.15
C TRP A 54 -2.55 4.49 0.53
N GLU A 55 -2.55 3.65 -0.50
CA GLU A 55 -1.36 3.27 -1.26
C GLU A 55 -0.68 4.50 -1.87
N ARG A 56 -1.48 5.43 -2.42
CA ARG A 56 -0.99 6.68 -2.99
C ARG A 56 -0.40 7.62 -1.93
N ILE A 57 -0.98 7.67 -0.72
CA ILE A 57 -0.44 8.46 0.40
C ILE A 57 0.87 7.84 0.90
N ARG A 58 0.91 6.52 1.09
CA ARG A 58 2.11 5.82 1.56
C ARG A 58 3.29 5.97 0.59
N THR A 59 3.00 5.94 -0.71
CA THR A 59 4.02 6.16 -1.75
C THR A 59 4.59 7.58 -1.72
N ARG A 60 3.80 8.60 -1.29
CA ARG A 60 4.29 9.98 -1.16
C ARG A 60 5.26 10.17 0.01
N GLU A 61 5.03 9.51 1.13
CA GLU A 61 5.96 9.55 2.28
C GLU A 61 7.31 8.96 1.90
N ILE A 62 7.30 7.78 1.28
CA ILE A 62 8.51 7.10 0.81
C ILE A 62 9.24 7.95 -0.25
N SER A 63 8.50 8.60 -1.16
CA SER A 63 9.11 9.47 -2.17
C SER A 63 9.78 10.70 -1.56
N ARG A 64 9.22 11.26 -0.49
CA ARG A 64 9.81 12.40 0.22
C ARG A 64 11.10 12.00 0.93
N GLU A 65 11.10 10.86 1.62
CA GLU A 65 12.30 10.31 2.25
C GLU A 65 13.39 10.03 1.22
N ILE A 66 13.06 9.47 0.07
CA ILE A 66 14.02 9.24 -1.03
C ILE A 66 14.65 10.57 -1.50
N VAL A 67 13.84 11.62 -1.70
CA VAL A 67 14.34 12.93 -2.14
C VAL A 67 15.23 13.59 -1.09
N GLU A 68 14.89 13.47 0.19
CA GLU A 68 15.72 13.99 1.29
C GLU A 68 17.05 13.23 1.40
N LEU A 69 17.01 11.90 1.31
CA LEU A 69 18.22 11.07 1.31
C LEU A 69 19.11 11.35 0.09
N GLU A 70 18.52 11.59 -1.08
CA GLU A 70 19.28 11.91 -2.29
C GLU A 70 19.96 13.29 -2.20
N LYS A 71 19.28 14.29 -1.62
CA LYS A 71 19.89 15.59 -1.33
C LYS A 71 21.03 15.47 -0.31
N ALA A 72 20.84 14.68 0.75
CA ALA A 72 21.88 14.42 1.73
C ALA A 72 23.12 13.74 1.11
N LYS A 73 22.91 12.80 0.18
CA LYS A 73 24.04 12.18 -0.56
C LYS A 73 24.78 13.18 -1.44
N LYS A 74 24.07 14.04 -2.16
CA LYS A 74 24.69 15.05 -3.04
C LYS A 74 25.52 16.06 -2.25
N THR A 75 24.97 16.60 -1.16
CA THR A 75 25.68 17.54 -0.27
C THR A 75 26.93 16.90 0.32
N LEU A 76 26.83 15.66 0.82
CA LEU A 76 27.98 14.96 1.38
C LEU A 76 29.06 14.66 0.33
N ALA A 77 28.69 14.32 -0.90
CA ALA A 77 29.64 14.11 -1.99
C ALA A 77 30.36 15.42 -2.39
N GLU A 78 29.62 16.53 -2.42
CA GLU A 78 30.17 17.86 -2.68
C GLU A 78 31.15 18.27 -1.57
N ASP A 79 30.79 18.06 -0.30
CA ASP A 79 31.67 18.32 0.83
C ASP A 79 32.94 17.47 0.79
N ILE A 80 32.83 16.18 0.48
CA ILE A 80 34.02 15.32 0.32
C ILE A 80 34.92 15.86 -0.79
N SER A 81 34.36 16.26 -1.93
CA SER A 81 35.15 16.81 -3.03
C SER A 81 35.84 18.11 -2.63
N ARG A 82 35.17 18.98 -1.88
CA ARG A 82 35.71 20.24 -1.37
C ARG A 82 36.82 20.00 -0.36
N LEU A 83 36.60 19.11 0.61
CA LEU A 83 37.59 18.76 1.62
C LEU A 83 38.81 18.11 0.97
N ARG A 84 38.62 17.29 -0.07
CA ARG A 84 39.73 16.68 -0.80
C ARG A 84 40.54 17.71 -1.57
N ALA A 85 39.88 18.67 -2.23
CA ALA A 85 40.54 19.79 -2.88
C ALA A 85 41.31 20.67 -1.89
N GLN A 86 40.72 20.96 -0.72
CA GLN A 86 41.41 21.68 0.36
C GLN A 86 42.59 20.90 0.92
N ALA A 87 42.44 19.58 1.12
CA ALA A 87 43.52 18.73 1.58
C ALA A 87 44.67 18.71 0.57
N GLU A 88 44.37 18.65 -0.72
CA GLU A 88 45.36 18.68 -1.81
C GLU A 88 46.04 20.06 -1.92
N GLU A 89 45.29 21.15 -1.70
CA GLU A 89 45.83 22.50 -1.61
C GLU A 89 46.74 22.68 -0.39
N LEU A 90 46.37 22.14 0.76
CA LEU A 90 47.16 22.18 1.99
C LEU A 90 48.39 21.26 1.90
N SER A 91 48.24 20.07 1.32
CA SER A 91 49.33 19.13 1.07
C SER A 91 50.20 19.54 -0.12
N SER A 92 49.79 20.57 -0.86
CA SER A 92 50.55 21.08 -1.98
C SER A 92 51.98 21.38 -1.53
N TYR A 93 52.90 20.60 -2.09
CA TYR A 93 54.34 20.73 -1.86
C TYR A 93 54.81 22.18 -1.99
N ARG A 94 54.19 22.96 -2.87
CA ARG A 94 54.49 24.37 -3.09
C ARG A 94 54.26 25.25 -1.86
N ARG A 95 53.24 24.96 -1.06
CA ARG A 95 52.89 25.74 0.14
C ARG A 95 53.75 25.32 1.32
N ILE A 96 53.98 24.02 1.49
CA ILE A 96 54.94 23.48 2.47
C ILE A 96 56.34 24.03 2.19
N TYR A 97 56.76 24.04 0.92
CA TYR A 97 58.04 24.62 0.48
C TYR A 97 58.12 26.12 0.76
N LYS A 98 57.05 26.88 0.48
CA LYS A 98 57.01 28.32 0.79
C LYS A 98 57.16 28.57 2.29
N ILE A 99 56.45 27.83 3.14
CA ILE A 99 56.55 27.94 4.61
C ILE A 99 57.94 27.52 5.09
N ALA A 100 58.49 26.41 4.60
CA ALA A 100 59.82 25.94 4.97
C ALA A 100 60.92 26.96 4.58
N LYS A 101 60.79 27.58 3.41
CA LYS A 101 61.73 28.60 2.94
C LYS A 101 61.59 29.92 3.70
N GLU A 102 60.36 30.40 3.93
CA GLU A 102 60.11 31.68 4.59
C GLU A 102 60.32 31.64 6.11
N HIS A 103 59.89 30.57 6.80
CA HIS A 103 59.93 30.50 8.26
C HIS A 103 61.13 29.72 8.82
N PHE A 104 61.65 28.76 8.07
CA PHE A 104 62.73 27.87 8.55
C PHE A 104 64.05 28.05 7.79
N GLY A 105 64.10 28.96 6.81
CA GLY A 105 65.32 29.25 6.05
C GLY A 105 65.83 28.06 5.23
N PHE A 106 64.97 27.10 4.90
CA PHE A 106 65.39 25.91 4.16
C PHE A 106 65.91 26.27 2.77
N ILE A 107 67.12 25.78 2.46
CA ILE A 107 67.77 25.87 1.15
C ILE A 107 67.67 24.49 0.50
N GLU A 108 67.07 24.43 -0.67
CA GLU A 108 66.85 23.19 -1.39
C GLU A 108 68.18 22.66 -1.95
N LEU A 109 68.71 21.59 -1.33
CA LEU A 109 69.80 20.82 -1.91
C LEU A 109 69.23 19.97 -3.03
N LYS A 110 69.46 20.40 -4.27
CA LYS A 110 69.08 19.69 -5.49
C LYS A 110 69.63 18.26 -5.40
N PRO A 111 68.80 17.20 -5.44
CA PRO A 111 69.31 15.84 -5.36
C PRO A 111 70.08 15.56 -6.65
N THR A 112 71.42 15.61 -6.55
CA THR A 112 72.31 15.14 -7.59
C THR A 112 72.04 13.65 -7.75
N VAL A 113 71.36 13.27 -8.82
CA VAL A 113 71.13 11.87 -9.17
C VAL A 113 72.50 11.25 -9.42
N ILE A 114 72.99 10.49 -8.45
CA ILE A 114 74.20 9.70 -8.59
C ILE A 114 73.82 8.52 -9.50
N VAL A 115 73.96 8.71 -10.82
CA VAL A 115 73.84 7.60 -11.76
C VAL A 115 75.06 6.72 -11.54
N SER A 116 74.87 5.57 -10.91
CA SER A 116 75.91 4.56 -10.76
C SER A 116 76.17 3.93 -12.13
N PRO A 117 77.39 4.03 -12.70
CA PRO A 117 77.73 3.27 -13.90
C PRO A 117 77.77 1.78 -13.55
N LYS A 118 77.23 0.97 -14.45
CA LYS A 118 77.09 -0.48 -14.35
C LYS A 118 78.38 -1.18 -14.77
#